data_AF-A0A8H3X7X9-F1
#
_entry.id   AF-A0A8H3X7X9-F1
#
_cell.length_a   1.000
_cell.length_b   1.000
_cell.length_c   1.000
_cell.angle_alpha   90.00
_cell.angle_beta   90.00
_cell.angle_gamma   90.00
#
_symmetry.space_group_name_H-M   'P 1'
#
loop_
_entity.id
_entity.type
_entity.pdbx_description
1 polymer ?
#
loop_
_entity_poly.entity_id
_entity_poly.type
_entity_poly.pdbx_seq_one_letter_code
_entity_poly.pdbx_strand_id
1 'polypeptide(L)'
;MTYSGNLRCSTGLALQNNIEWLGANLKEIKKPFLVQHGLNDRATDCKGSKDLYEQAQTPANDKSILLYEGCEHIMLRDPVAGSKVFKDSLDWFVSMDAKLKS
;
A
#
# COMPACT_ATOMS: atom_id res chain seq x y z
N MET A 1 -8.69 9.47 17.00
CA MET A 1 -8.53 10.93 17.03
C MET A 1 -8.22 11.37 15.61
N THR A 2 -9.06 12.22 15.02
CA THR A 2 -8.85 12.81 13.69
C THR A 2 -8.60 14.30 13.85
N TYR A 3 -7.73 14.87 13.01
CA TYR A 3 -7.46 16.30 13.00
C TYR A 3 -8.61 17.04 12.31
N SER A 4 -9.16 18.07 12.96
CA SER A 4 -10.32 18.84 12.45
C SER A 4 -10.01 20.31 12.19
N GLY A 5 -8.73 20.70 12.20
CA GLY A 5 -8.30 22.07 11.91
C GLY A 5 -7.99 22.30 10.44
N ASN A 6 -7.55 23.51 10.10
CA ASN A 6 -7.11 23.84 8.75
C ASN A 6 -5.75 23.23 8.44
N LEU A 7 -5.63 22.57 7.28
CA LEU A 7 -4.34 22.12 6.77
C LEU A 7 -3.46 23.34 6.50
N ARG A 8 -2.22 23.33 7.02
CA ARG A 8 -1.24 24.38 6.73
C ARG A 8 -0.86 24.32 5.26
N CYS A 9 -0.91 25.46 4.56
CA CYS A 9 -0.65 25.50 3.11
C CYS A 9 0.69 24.89 2.72
N SER A 10 1.76 25.12 3.50
CA SER A 10 3.07 24.53 3.25
C SER A 10 3.09 23.01 3.39
N THR A 11 2.33 22.46 4.35
CA THR A 11 2.17 21.00 4.50
C THR A 11 1.40 20.41 3.34
N GLY A 12 0.29 21.05 2.93
CA GLY A 12 -0.49 20.61 1.77
C GLY A 12 0.34 20.59 0.49
N LEU A 13 1.08 21.67 0.22
CA LEU A 13 1.96 21.76 -0.94
C LEU A 13 3.07 20.69 -0.90
N ALA A 14 3.69 20.46 0.26
CA ALA A 14 4.70 19.42 0.39
C ALA A 14 4.11 18.02 0.13
N LEU A 15 2.92 17.71 0.64
CA LEU A 15 2.25 16.43 0.37
C LEU A 15 1.94 16.27 -1.12
N GLN A 16 1.37 17.29 -1.76
CA GLN A 16 1.07 17.26 -3.18
C GLN A 16 2.34 17.03 -4.02
N ASN A 17 3.39 17.82 -3.80
CA ASN A 17 4.65 17.69 -4.53
C ASN A 17 5.27 16.29 -4.37
N ASN A 18 5.20 15.71 -3.17
CA ASN A 18 5.71 14.36 -2.93
C ASN A 18 4.86 13.27 -3.59
N ILE A 19 3.53 13.42 -3.63
CA ILE A 19 2.64 12.48 -4.34
C ILE A 19 2.93 12.49 -5.83
N GLU A 20 3.06 13.68 -6.44
CA GLU A 20 3.40 13.85 -7.86
C GLU A 20 4.79 13.27 -8.17
N TRP A 21 5.78 13.58 -7.34
CA TRP A 21 7.12 13.04 -7.49
C TRP A 21 7.15 11.52 -7.34
N LEU A 22 6.47 10.95 -6.34
CA LEU A 22 6.41 9.50 -6.15
C LEU A 22 5.77 8.82 -7.35
N GLY A 23 4.64 9.35 -7.85
CA GLY A 23 3.95 8.83 -9.02
C GLY A 23 4.84 8.80 -10.27
N ALA A 24 5.65 9.84 -10.50
CA ALA A 24 6.58 9.89 -11.62
C ALA A 24 7.79 8.94 -11.49
N ASN A 25 8.07 8.44 -10.29
CA ASN A 25 9.28 7.68 -9.96
C ASN A 25 8.99 6.25 -9.45
N LEU A 26 7.76 5.74 -9.61
CA LEU A 26 7.40 4.38 -9.17
C LEU A 26 8.33 3.28 -9.72
N LYS A 27 8.80 3.46 -10.96
CA LYS A 27 9.76 2.56 -11.62
C LYS A 27 11.11 2.42 -10.89
N GLU A 28 11.48 3.38 -10.06
CA GLU A 28 12.73 3.32 -9.29
C GLU A 28 12.66 2.32 -8.12
N ILE A 29 11.45 1.85 -7.78
CA ILE A 29 11.22 0.87 -6.73
C ILE A 29 11.63 -0.52 -7.25
N LYS A 30 12.64 -1.09 -6.59
CA LYS A 30 13.25 -2.40 -6.92
C LYS A 30 13.22 -3.41 -5.77
N LYS A 31 12.71 -2.99 -4.60
CA LYS A 31 12.70 -3.82 -3.39
C LYS A 31 11.47 -4.72 -3.36
N PRO A 32 11.55 -5.92 -2.77
CA PRO A 32 10.38 -6.77 -2.55
C PRO A 32 9.30 -6.04 -1.74
N PHE A 33 8.04 -6.20 -2.10
CA PHE A 33 6.92 -5.59 -1.39
C PHE A 33 5.60 -6.37 -1.51
N LEU A 34 4.74 -6.19 -0.52
CA LEU A 34 3.34 -6.57 -0.58
C LEU A 34 2.48 -5.31 -0.54
N VAL A 35 1.55 -5.19 -1.49
CA VAL A 35 0.46 -4.22 -1.44
C VAL A 35 -0.78 -4.91 -0.88
N GLN A 36 -1.38 -4.29 0.13
CA GLN A 36 -2.72 -4.63 0.62
C GLN A 36 -3.56 -3.36 0.51
N HIS A 37 -4.73 -3.46 -0.11
CA HIS A 37 -5.59 -2.28 -0.30
C HIS A 37 -7.08 -2.65 -0.24
N GLY A 38 -7.87 -1.86 0.47
CA GLY A 38 -9.32 -2.02 0.57
C GLY A 38 -10.04 -1.33 -0.58
N LEU A 39 -10.94 -2.04 -1.28
CA LEU A 39 -11.59 -1.50 -2.48
C LEU A 39 -12.61 -0.38 -2.21
N ASN A 40 -12.99 -0.16 -0.94
CA ASN A 40 -13.84 0.94 -0.52
C ASN A 40 -13.04 2.07 0.15
N ASP A 41 -11.71 2.08 0.07
CA ASP A 41 -10.89 3.14 0.65
C ASP A 41 -11.20 4.50 -0.01
N ARG A 42 -11.70 5.45 0.80
CA ARG A 42 -12.00 6.83 0.39
C ARG A 42 -10.90 7.84 0.77
N ALA A 43 -9.92 7.42 1.56
CA ALA A 43 -8.77 8.25 1.92
C ALA A 43 -7.63 8.10 0.90
N THR A 44 -7.42 6.90 0.36
CA THR A 44 -6.44 6.64 -0.70
C THR A 44 -7.04 5.80 -1.82
N ASP A 45 -6.90 6.23 -3.07
CA ASP A 45 -7.43 5.52 -4.23
C ASP A 45 -6.60 4.26 -4.56
N CYS A 46 -7.27 3.12 -4.70
CA CYS A 46 -6.68 1.84 -5.09
C CYS A 46 -5.90 1.89 -6.41
N LYS A 47 -6.22 2.84 -7.30
CA LYS A 47 -5.46 3.07 -8.54
C LYS A 47 -3.98 3.30 -8.25
N GLY A 48 -3.62 4.07 -7.23
CA GLY A 48 -2.21 4.31 -6.89
C GLY A 48 -1.47 3.03 -6.47
N SER A 49 -2.16 2.13 -5.76
CA SER A 49 -1.66 0.81 -5.40
C SER A 49 -1.45 -0.10 -6.62
N LYS A 50 -2.36 -0.05 -7.60
CA LYS A 50 -2.22 -0.77 -8.88
C LYS A 50 -1.07 -0.20 -9.72
N ASP A 51 -0.98 1.12 -9.83
CA ASP A 51 0.11 1.82 -10.53
C ASP A 51 1.47 1.42 -9.94
N LEU A 52 1.61 1.36 -8.60
CA LEU A 52 2.82 0.87 -7.93
C LEU A 52 3.15 -0.57 -8.33
N TYR A 53 2.17 -1.49 -8.25
CA TYR A 53 2.39 -2.89 -8.58
C TYR A 53 2.82 -3.08 -10.04
N GLU A 54 2.22 -2.34 -10.96
CA GLU A 54 2.48 -2.43 -12.40
C GLU A 54 3.83 -1.80 -12.79
N GLN A 55 4.11 -0.60 -12.30
CA GLN A 55 5.24 0.21 -12.79
C GLN A 55 6.56 -0.06 -12.06
N ALA A 56 6.53 -0.57 -10.82
CA ALA A 56 7.76 -0.86 -10.07
C ALA A 56 8.63 -1.91 -10.79
N GLN A 57 9.94 -1.67 -10.80
CA GLN A 57 10.95 -2.58 -11.34
C GLN A 57 11.28 -3.77 -10.42
N THR A 58 10.60 -3.91 -9.28
CA THR A 58 10.68 -5.11 -8.45
C THR A 58 10.32 -6.36 -9.26
N PRO A 59 11.14 -7.43 -9.22
CA PRO A 59 10.86 -8.70 -9.89
C PRO A 59 9.46 -9.23 -9.56
N ALA A 60 8.77 -9.81 -10.55
CA ALA A 60 7.37 -10.23 -10.40
C ALA A 60 7.15 -11.29 -9.30
N ASN A 61 8.16 -12.12 -9.04
CA ASN A 61 8.16 -13.10 -7.95
C ASN A 61 8.30 -12.46 -6.56
N ASP A 62 8.76 -11.22 -6.47
CA ASP A 62 9.09 -10.53 -5.21
C ASP A 62 8.13 -9.37 -4.91
N LYS A 63 7.10 -9.18 -5.75
CA LYS A 63 5.99 -8.27 -5.49
C LYS A 63 4.65 -8.99 -5.50
N SER A 64 3.73 -8.55 -4.67
CA SER A 64 2.36 -9.09 -4.62
C SER A 64 1.36 -7.99 -4.33
N ILE A 65 0.12 -8.15 -4.80
CA ILE A 65 -0.99 -7.24 -4.52
C ILE A 65 -2.22 -8.03 -4.09
N LEU A 66 -2.83 -7.64 -2.97
CA LEU A 66 -4.05 -8.21 -2.42
C LEU A 66 -5.08 -7.11 -2.24
N LEU A 67 -6.25 -7.28 -2.87
CA LEU A 67 -7.34 -6.31 -2.87
C LEU A 67 -8.52 -6.88 -2.08
N TYR A 68 -9.04 -6.11 -1.13
CA TYR A 68 -10.08 -6.55 -0.20
C TYR A 68 -11.41 -5.84 -0.50
N GLU A 69 -12.39 -6.58 -0.99
CA GLU A 69 -13.76 -6.08 -1.21
C GLU A 69 -14.38 -5.58 0.10
N GLY A 70 -15.11 -4.46 0.03
CA GLY A 70 -15.84 -3.90 1.18
C GLY A 70 -14.96 -3.23 2.25
N CYS A 71 -13.64 -3.42 2.20
CA CYS A 71 -12.69 -2.92 3.20
C CYS A 71 -12.30 -1.46 2.92
N GLU A 72 -12.24 -0.62 3.96
CA GLU A 72 -11.84 0.79 3.89
C GLU A 72 -10.35 0.97 4.30
N HIS A 73 -9.92 2.22 4.53
CA HIS A 73 -8.53 2.58 4.77
C HIS A 73 -7.85 1.85 5.95
N ILE A 74 -8.54 1.69 7.08
CA ILE A 74 -7.95 1.13 8.32
C ILE A 74 -8.14 -0.39 8.36
N MET A 75 -7.59 -1.08 7.37
CA MET A 75 -7.86 -2.50 7.10
C MET A 75 -7.61 -3.44 8.30
N LEU A 76 -6.56 -3.20 9.10
CA LEU A 76 -6.25 -4.04 10.27
C LEU A 76 -7.30 -3.93 11.39
N ARG A 77 -8.13 -2.89 11.38
CA ARG A 77 -9.24 -2.72 12.33
C ARG A 77 -10.58 -3.10 11.73
N ASP A 78 -10.61 -3.56 10.49
CA ASP A 78 -11.83 -4.05 9.88
C ASP A 78 -12.33 -5.29 10.63
N PRO A 79 -13.58 -5.32 11.11
CA PRO A 79 -14.10 -6.42 11.93
C PRO A 79 -14.25 -7.73 11.15
N VAL A 80 -14.29 -7.68 9.81
CA VAL A 80 -14.47 -8.84 8.94
C VAL A 80 -13.14 -9.22 8.29
N ALA A 81 -12.46 -8.25 7.67
CA ALA A 81 -11.24 -8.46 6.89
C ALA A 81 -9.96 -8.41 7.73
N GLY A 82 -9.95 -7.77 8.90
CA GLY A 82 -8.72 -7.45 9.63
C GLY A 82 -7.85 -8.66 9.99
N SER A 83 -8.46 -9.74 10.47
CA SER A 83 -7.73 -10.99 10.75
C SER A 83 -7.13 -11.61 9.50
N LYS A 84 -7.84 -11.53 8.36
CA LYS A 84 -7.33 -12.02 7.07
C LYS A 84 -6.19 -11.14 6.56
N VAL A 85 -6.33 -9.82 6.61
CA VAL A 85 -5.29 -8.85 6.23
C VAL A 85 -4.00 -9.16 7.00
N PHE A 86 -4.09 -9.30 8.33
CA PHE A 86 -2.95 -9.62 9.17
C PHE A 86 -2.32 -10.97 8.83
N LYS A 87 -3.15 -12.01 8.64
CA LYS A 87 -2.68 -13.34 8.24
C LYS A 87 -1.94 -13.30 6.90
N ASP A 88 -2.51 -12.64 5.90
CA ASP A 88 -1.91 -12.52 4.58
C ASP A 88 -0.56 -11.78 4.64
N SER A 89 -0.42 -10.75 5.50
CA SER A 89 0.88 -10.09 5.73
C SER A 89 1.92 -11.07 6.31
N LEU A 90 1.55 -11.85 7.33
CA LEU A 90 2.44 -12.83 7.96
C LEU A 90 2.85 -13.94 6.98
N ASP A 91 1.88 -14.50 6.25
CA ASP A 91 2.12 -15.55 5.27
C ASP A 91 3.09 -15.06 4.18
N TRP A 92 2.95 -13.79 3.74
CA TRP A 92 3.90 -13.18 2.80
C TRP A 92 5.30 -13.03 3.40
N PHE A 93 5.42 -12.53 4.63
CA PHE A 93 6.73 -12.40 5.30
C PHE A 93 7.45 -13.73 5.45
N VAL A 94 6.74 -14.78 5.89
CA VAL A 94 7.29 -16.14 6.01
C VAL A 94 7.75 -16.65 4.64
N SER A 95 6.96 -16.41 3.59
CA SER A 95 7.34 -16.82 2.23
C SER A 95 8.59 -16.10 1.71
N MET A 96 8.79 -14.82 2.05
CA MET A 96 9.98 -14.06 1.66
C MET A 96 11.21 -14.50 2.46
N ASP A 97 11.07 -14.74 3.77
CA ASP A 97 12.16 -15.25 4.61
C ASP A 97 12.65 -16.62 4.13
N ALA A 98 11.74 -17.51 3.75
CA ALA A 98 12.09 -18.80 3.16
C ALA A 98 12.91 -18.65 1.87
N LYS A 99 12.58 -17.69 1.01
CA LYS A 99 13.34 -17.40 -0.23
C LYS A 99 14.73 -16.81 0.02
N LEU A 100 14.93 -16.07 1.11
CA LEU A 100 16.24 -15.51 1.43
C LEU A 100 17.21 -16.56 2.00
N LYS A 101 16.69 -17.69 2.49
CA LYS A 101 17.45 -18.80 3.06
C LYS A 101 17.78 -19.90 2.05
N SER A 102 17.20 -19.86 0.85
CA SER A 102 17.47 -20.78 -0.27
C SER A 102 18.52 -20.23 -1.21
#